data_AF-P26936-F1
#
_entry.id   AF-P26936-F1
#
_cell.length_a   1.000
_cell.length_b   1.000
_cell.length_c   1.000
_cell.angle_alpha   90.00
_cell.angle_beta   90.00
_cell.angle_gamma   90.00
#
_symmetry.space_group_name_H-M   'P 1'
#
loop_
_entity.id
_entity.type
_entity.pdbx_description
1 polymer ?
#
loop_
_entity_poly.entity_id
_entity_poly.type
_entity_poly.pdbx_seq_one_letter_code
_entity_poly.pdbx_strand_id
1 'polypeptide(L)'
;MSHRADEIRKRLEKRRKQLSGSKRFSTQTVSEKQKPPSWVMVTDQEKHGTLPVYEDNMPTFNGKHPLVKTDSIILKCLLSACLVLVSAIAYKTNIGPVSQIKPAVAKTFETEFQFASASHWFETKFGNPLAFLAPEHKNKEQQIEVGKDLIAPASGKVQQDFQDNGEGIKVETSSDKIDSVKEGYVVEVSKDSQTGLTVKVQHADNTYSIYGELKDVDVALYDFVDKGKKLGSIKLDDHNKGVYYFAMKDGDKFIDPIQVISFE
;
A
#
# COMPACT_ATOMS: atom_id res chain seq x y z
N MET A 1 -22.54 64.71 -11.83
CA MET A 1 -22.37 63.25 -12.07
C MET A 1 -22.78 62.37 -10.88
N SER A 2 -23.28 62.92 -9.76
CA SER A 2 -23.65 62.15 -8.55
C SER A 2 -24.95 61.35 -8.66
N HIS A 3 -25.95 61.81 -9.44
CA HIS A 3 -27.26 61.14 -9.52
C HIS A 3 -27.23 59.73 -10.11
N ARG A 4 -26.22 59.39 -10.93
CA ARG A 4 -26.15 58.09 -11.61
C ARG A 4 -25.77 56.95 -10.66
N ALA A 5 -25.03 57.23 -9.59
CA ALA A 5 -24.64 56.24 -8.59
C ALA A 5 -25.83 55.84 -7.69
N ASP A 6 -26.66 56.81 -7.31
CA ASP A 6 -27.85 56.56 -6.50
C ASP A 6 -28.92 55.77 -7.26
N GLU A 7 -29.04 56.01 -8.57
CA GLU A 7 -29.95 55.23 -9.43
C GLU A 7 -29.54 53.75 -9.52
N ILE A 8 -28.24 53.46 -9.56
CA ILE A 8 -27.70 52.09 -9.59
C ILE A 8 -27.98 51.38 -8.26
N ARG A 9 -27.74 52.05 -7.12
CA ARG A 9 -28.08 51.48 -5.80
C ARG A 9 -29.56 51.17 -5.67
N LYS A 10 -30.43 52.09 -6.09
CA LYS A 10 -31.89 51.91 -6.03
C LYS A 10 -32.38 50.77 -6.94
N ARG A 11 -31.72 50.53 -8.08
CA ARG A 11 -32.01 49.37 -8.97
C ARG A 11 -31.54 48.04 -8.37
N LEU A 12 -30.39 48.02 -7.70
CA LEU A 12 -29.87 46.82 -7.02
C LEU A 12 -30.76 46.39 -5.85
N GLU A 13 -31.26 47.33 -5.05
CA GLU A 13 -32.22 47.02 -3.97
C GLU A 13 -33.55 46.49 -4.51
N LYS A 14 -34.09 47.09 -5.60
CA LYS A 14 -35.32 46.59 -6.22
C LYS A 14 -35.16 45.15 -6.73
N ARG A 15 -34.03 44.79 -7.34
CA ARG A 15 -33.78 43.40 -7.77
C ARG A 15 -33.70 42.44 -6.59
N ARG A 16 -33.01 42.80 -5.50
CA ARG A 16 -32.91 41.93 -4.31
C ARG A 16 -34.26 41.66 -3.66
N LYS A 17 -35.17 42.65 -3.63
CA LYS A 17 -36.54 42.49 -3.13
C LYS A 17 -37.46 41.70 -4.07
N GLN A 18 -37.19 41.69 -5.38
CA GLN A 18 -37.94 40.87 -6.33
C GLN A 18 -37.49 39.41 -6.37
N LEU A 19 -36.20 39.12 -6.14
CA LEU A 19 -35.67 37.75 -6.09
C LEU A 19 -36.05 36.98 -4.82
N SER A 20 -36.40 37.67 -3.74
CA SER A 20 -36.78 37.04 -2.45
C SER A 20 -38.27 36.66 -2.36
N GLY A 21 -39.07 36.91 -3.41
CA GLY A 21 -40.54 36.81 -3.35
C GLY A 21 -41.22 35.90 -4.39
N SER A 22 -40.51 35.10 -5.19
CA SER A 22 -41.18 34.32 -6.25
C SER A 22 -40.67 32.89 -6.43
N LYS A 23 -41.55 31.94 -6.08
CA LYS A 23 -41.83 30.66 -6.75
C LYS A 23 -40.71 29.61 -6.68
N ARG A 24 -40.80 28.62 -5.78
CA ARG A 24 -41.56 27.35 -6.00
C ARG A 24 -41.50 26.87 -7.45
N PHE A 25 -40.58 25.95 -7.73
CA PHE A 25 -40.72 24.97 -8.79
C PHE A 25 -40.21 23.61 -8.27
N SER A 26 -41.04 22.59 -8.47
CA SER A 26 -40.91 21.22 -7.98
C SER A 26 -40.30 20.29 -9.02
N THR A 27 -39.43 19.37 -8.59
CA THR A 27 -39.12 18.08 -9.25
C THR A 27 -38.42 17.22 -8.18
N GLN A 28 -39.11 16.28 -7.51
CA GLN A 28 -39.13 14.82 -7.80
C GLN A 28 -37.71 14.22 -7.81
N THR A 29 -37.22 13.68 -6.68
CA THR A 29 -37.30 12.27 -6.19
C THR A 29 -36.37 11.29 -6.90
N VAL A 30 -35.81 10.36 -6.09
CA VAL A 30 -34.94 9.20 -6.41
C VAL A 30 -33.44 9.55 -6.46
N SER A 31 -32.51 8.87 -5.79
CA SER A 31 -32.44 7.99 -4.62
C SER A 31 -30.94 7.87 -4.35
N GLU A 32 -30.56 7.75 -3.07
CA GLU A 32 -29.30 7.10 -2.66
C GLU A 32 -27.97 7.79 -3.06
N LYS A 33 -27.62 8.87 -2.35
CA LYS A 33 -26.22 9.33 -2.28
C LYS A 33 -25.61 8.98 -0.92
N GLN A 34 -24.61 8.11 -1.02
CA GLN A 34 -23.67 7.69 0.02
C GLN A 34 -23.18 8.89 0.86
N LYS A 35 -23.28 8.75 2.19
CA LYS A 35 -22.73 9.70 3.16
C LYS A 35 -21.20 9.72 3.04
N PRO A 36 -20.56 10.89 2.87
CA PRO A 36 -19.11 10.99 2.93
C PRO A 36 -18.61 10.69 4.37
N PRO A 37 -17.38 10.18 4.53
CA PRO A 37 -16.79 9.81 5.83
C PRO A 37 -16.70 11.01 6.78
N SER A 38 -16.90 10.74 8.07
CA SER A 38 -17.14 11.67 9.19
C SER A 38 -16.01 12.67 9.51
N TRP A 39 -14.87 12.60 8.84
CA TRP A 39 -13.75 13.54 9.03
C TRP A 39 -13.82 14.81 8.16
N VAL A 40 -14.85 14.97 7.34
CA VAL A 40 -15.10 16.20 6.55
C VAL A 40 -16.41 16.85 6.97
N MET A 41 -16.52 17.22 8.25
CA MET A 41 -17.60 18.09 8.74
C MET A 41 -17.01 19.41 9.22
N VAL A 42 -16.69 20.29 8.28
CA VAL A 42 -16.80 21.73 8.52
C VAL A 42 -18.30 22.02 8.50
N THR A 43 -18.91 22.10 9.68
CA THR A 43 -20.33 22.35 9.86
C THR A 43 -20.69 23.73 9.30
N ASP A 44 -21.67 23.78 8.39
CA ASP A 44 -22.23 25.01 7.79
C ASP A 44 -22.86 26.00 8.80
N GLN A 45 -22.73 25.74 10.10
CA GLN A 45 -23.19 26.59 11.20
C GLN A 45 -22.32 27.84 11.40
N GLU A 46 -21.16 27.95 10.75
CA GLU A 46 -20.30 29.15 10.75
C GLU A 46 -20.70 30.20 9.69
N LYS A 47 -21.63 29.92 8.78
CA LYS A 47 -21.93 30.85 7.67
C LYS A 47 -22.84 32.02 8.04
N HIS A 48 -23.75 31.89 9.01
CA HIS A 48 -24.70 32.96 9.32
C HIS A 48 -25.22 32.91 10.77
N GLY A 49 -24.85 33.90 11.58
CA GLY A 49 -25.61 34.26 12.79
C GLY A 49 -24.84 34.19 14.12
N THR A 50 -24.29 35.34 14.53
CA THR A 50 -24.16 35.80 15.92
C THR A 50 -23.90 34.73 16.99
N LEU A 51 -22.63 34.39 17.20
CA LEU A 51 -22.21 33.59 18.36
C LEU A 51 -21.97 34.51 19.58
N PRO A 52 -22.25 34.03 20.80
CA PRO A 52 -22.20 34.81 22.03
C PRO A 52 -20.77 35.29 22.29
N VAL A 53 -20.65 36.54 22.76
CA VAL A 53 -19.39 37.13 23.23
C VAL A 53 -18.93 36.32 24.43
N TYR A 54 -18.00 35.40 24.20
CA TYR A 54 -17.25 34.73 25.26
C TYR A 54 -16.07 35.65 25.60
N GLU A 55 -16.19 36.39 26.70
CA GLU A 55 -15.04 36.96 27.40
C GLU A 55 -14.20 35.80 27.90
N ASP A 56 -13.18 35.43 27.14
CA ASP A 56 -12.17 34.51 27.61
C ASP A 56 -10.80 35.14 27.42
N ASN A 57 -10.09 35.16 28.53
CA ASN A 57 -8.69 35.53 28.61
C ASN A 57 -7.90 34.50 27.82
N MET A 58 -7.89 34.63 26.49
CA MET A 58 -7.02 33.85 25.62
C MET A 58 -5.59 34.09 26.10
N PRO A 59 -4.92 33.08 26.70
CA PRO A 59 -3.50 33.20 26.92
C PRO A 59 -2.91 33.35 25.53
N THR A 60 -2.12 34.39 25.30
CA THR A 60 -1.34 34.55 24.07
C THR A 60 -0.66 33.22 23.81
N PHE A 61 -1.11 32.50 22.78
CA PHE A 61 -0.52 31.23 22.39
C PHE A 61 0.85 31.56 21.81
N ASN A 62 1.82 31.73 22.70
CA ASN A 62 3.23 31.65 22.35
C ASN A 62 3.37 30.29 21.68
N GLY A 63 3.60 30.27 20.36
CA GLY A 63 3.51 29.12 19.45
C GLY A 63 4.49 27.97 19.74
N LYS A 64 4.59 27.54 20.99
CA LYS A 64 5.42 26.46 21.51
C LYS A 64 4.47 25.31 21.87
N HIS A 65 4.25 24.41 20.91
CA HIS A 65 3.46 23.19 21.13
C HIS A 65 4.13 22.35 22.23
N PRO A 66 3.43 21.95 23.31
CA PRO A 66 4.07 21.33 24.48
C PRO A 66 4.69 19.95 24.22
N LEU A 67 4.24 19.24 23.17
CA LEU A 67 4.76 17.93 22.78
C LEU A 67 5.89 18.00 21.76
N VAL A 68 6.19 19.20 21.24
CA VAL A 68 7.15 19.38 20.15
C VAL A 68 8.08 20.54 20.51
N LYS A 69 9.21 20.22 21.14
CA LYS A 69 10.28 21.19 21.37
C LYS A 69 10.85 21.57 20.00
N THR A 70 10.66 22.82 19.56
CA THR A 70 11.17 23.33 18.27
C THR A 70 12.65 23.04 18.09
N ASP A 71 13.44 23.17 19.17
CA ASP A 71 14.87 22.86 19.18
C ASP A 71 15.15 21.39 18.83
N SER A 72 14.29 20.45 19.25
CA SER A 72 14.45 19.03 18.91
C SER A 72 14.11 18.75 17.45
N ILE A 73 13.11 19.43 16.88
CA ILE A 73 12.84 19.32 15.44
C ILE A 73 13.99 19.90 14.63
N ILE A 74 14.48 21.09 14.97
CA ILE A 74 15.61 21.73 14.27
C ILE A 74 16.86 20.84 14.37
N LEU A 75 17.14 20.26 15.54
CA LEU A 75 18.26 19.32 15.71
C LEU A 75 18.09 18.07 14.83
N LYS A 76 16.88 17.50 14.76
CA LYS A 76 16.58 16.35 13.89
C LYS A 76 16.76 16.71 12.40
N CYS A 77 16.29 17.88 11.98
CA CYS A 77 16.51 18.40 10.62
C CYS A 77 17.99 18.62 10.32
N LEU A 78 18.76 19.20 11.26
CA LEU A 78 20.20 19.42 11.11
C LEU A 78 20.97 18.08 11.06
N LEU A 79 20.60 17.12 11.90
CA LEU A 79 21.18 15.77 11.88
C LEU A 79 20.89 15.06 10.55
N SER A 80 19.66 15.17 10.05
CA SER A 80 19.28 14.65 8.73
C SER A 80 20.07 15.33 7.60
N ALA A 81 20.18 16.66 7.62
CA ALA A 81 20.97 17.40 6.64
C ALA A 81 22.46 17.02 6.71
N CYS A 82 23.01 16.84 7.91
CA CYS A 82 24.38 16.38 8.12
C CYS A 82 24.60 14.98 7.55
N LEU A 83 23.67 14.03 7.81
CA LEU A 83 23.72 12.68 7.22
C LEU A 83 23.72 12.72 5.69
N VAL A 84 22.87 13.56 5.08
CA VAL A 84 22.85 13.77 3.63
C VAL A 84 24.17 14.35 3.13
N LEU A 85 24.74 15.35 3.82
CA LEU A 85 26.02 15.97 3.47
C LEU A 85 27.19 14.99 3.59
N VAL A 86 27.25 14.21 4.68
CA VAL A 86 28.25 13.17 4.89
C VAL A 86 28.17 12.13 3.78
N SER A 87 26.96 11.68 3.42
CA SER A 87 26.76 10.76 2.30
C SER A 87 27.24 11.36 0.97
N ALA A 88 26.88 12.62 0.68
CA ALA A 88 27.30 13.31 -0.55
C ALA A 88 28.82 13.51 -0.63
N ILE A 89 29.47 13.88 0.48
CA ILE A 89 30.93 14.03 0.56
C ILE A 89 31.59 12.66 0.40
N ALA A 90 31.09 11.61 1.05
CA ALA A 90 31.63 10.26 0.91
C ALA A 90 31.54 9.75 -0.54
N TYR A 91 30.46 10.09 -1.27
CA TYR A 91 30.32 9.76 -2.68
C TYR A 91 31.25 10.57 -3.59
N LYS A 92 31.44 11.87 -3.33
CA LYS A 92 32.31 12.73 -4.14
C LYS A 92 33.81 12.55 -3.87
N THR A 93 34.18 12.06 -2.69
CA THR A 93 35.58 12.02 -2.25
C THR A 93 36.06 10.58 -2.19
N ASN A 94 37.10 10.22 -2.95
CA ASN A 94 37.77 8.91 -2.86
C ASN A 94 38.65 8.82 -1.59
N ILE A 95 38.03 8.96 -0.42
CA ILE A 95 38.71 8.79 0.88
C ILE A 95 38.95 7.28 1.04
N GLY A 96 40.23 6.87 1.13
CA GLY A 96 40.69 5.47 1.11
C GLY A 96 39.79 4.41 1.79
N PRO A 97 39.30 4.62 3.03
CA PRO A 97 38.40 3.67 3.71
C PRO A 97 37.00 3.51 3.07
N VAL A 98 36.54 4.44 2.25
CA VAL A 98 35.20 4.40 1.60
C VAL A 98 35.19 3.42 0.41
N SER A 99 36.35 3.07 -0.15
CA SER A 99 36.44 2.12 -1.28
C SER A 99 35.90 0.73 -0.94
N GLN A 100 35.96 0.32 0.34
CA GLN A 100 35.42 -0.95 0.83
C GLN A 100 33.90 -0.89 1.08
N ILE A 101 33.34 0.30 1.32
CA ILE A 101 31.92 0.51 1.61
C ILE A 101 31.10 0.64 0.31
N LYS A 102 31.71 1.16 -0.76
CA LYS A 102 31.08 1.28 -2.09
C LYS A 102 30.37 0.00 -2.58
N PRO A 103 31.00 -1.20 -2.57
CA PRO A 103 30.32 -2.41 -3.01
C PRO A 103 29.13 -2.80 -2.10
N ALA A 104 29.23 -2.55 -0.78
CA ALA A 104 28.12 -2.82 0.13
C ALA A 104 26.92 -1.88 -0.10
N VAL A 105 27.19 -0.60 -0.36
CA VAL A 105 26.14 0.38 -0.69
C VAL A 105 25.53 0.08 -2.06
N ALA A 106 26.35 -0.24 -3.06
CA ALA A 106 25.86 -0.66 -4.38
C ALA A 106 24.96 -1.90 -4.27
N LYS A 107 25.37 -2.91 -3.50
CA LYS A 107 24.54 -4.08 -3.20
C LYS A 107 23.21 -3.70 -2.55
N THR A 108 23.18 -2.65 -1.72
CA THR A 108 21.93 -2.18 -1.09
C THR A 108 20.96 -1.56 -2.10
N PHE A 109 21.46 -0.97 -3.19
CA PHE A 109 20.61 -0.45 -4.27
C PHE A 109 20.12 -1.53 -5.24
N GLU A 110 20.87 -2.62 -5.39
CA GLU A 110 20.45 -3.79 -6.18
C GLU A 110 19.51 -4.72 -5.39
N THR A 111 19.61 -4.72 -4.06
CA THR A 111 18.77 -5.58 -3.21
C THR A 111 17.45 -4.90 -2.91
N GLU A 112 16.34 -5.54 -3.29
CA GLU A 112 15.00 -5.10 -2.90
C GLU A 112 14.86 -5.05 -1.37
N PHE A 113 14.27 -3.97 -0.86
CA PHE A 113 14.08 -3.79 0.58
C PHE A 113 13.08 -4.82 1.14
N GLN A 114 13.44 -5.48 2.25
CA GLN A 114 12.63 -6.55 2.86
C GLN A 114 11.48 -6.00 3.70
N PHE A 115 10.45 -5.45 3.05
CA PHE A 115 9.30 -4.82 3.73
C PHE A 115 8.57 -5.78 4.66
N ALA A 116 8.41 -7.05 4.26
CA ALA A 116 7.73 -8.08 5.05
C ALA A 116 8.38 -8.32 6.42
N SER A 117 9.70 -8.42 6.44
CA SER A 117 10.48 -8.71 7.65
C SER A 117 10.53 -7.48 8.56
N ALA A 118 10.65 -6.29 7.97
CA ALA A 118 10.61 -5.03 8.69
C ALA A 118 9.23 -4.78 9.33
N SER A 119 8.14 -5.03 8.60
CA SER A 119 6.77 -4.90 9.12
C SER A 119 6.50 -5.91 10.22
N HIS A 120 6.86 -7.19 10.03
CA HIS A 120 6.69 -8.23 11.04
C HIS A 120 7.47 -7.93 12.33
N TRP A 121 8.72 -7.46 12.21
CA TRP A 121 9.50 -7.02 13.37
C TRP A 121 8.85 -5.82 14.07
N PHE A 122 8.36 -4.84 13.32
CA PHE A 122 7.70 -3.66 13.87
C PHE A 122 6.41 -4.04 14.60
N GLU A 123 5.55 -4.85 13.97
CA GLU A 123 4.30 -5.35 14.56
C GLU A 123 4.57 -6.21 15.80
N THR A 124 5.62 -7.03 15.80
CA THR A 124 6.04 -7.81 16.98
C THR A 124 6.50 -6.92 18.14
N LYS A 125 7.14 -5.78 17.85
CA LYS A 125 7.70 -4.88 18.87
C LYS A 125 6.72 -3.84 19.38
N PHE A 126 5.90 -3.27 18.52
CA PHE A 126 5.02 -2.15 18.82
C PHE A 126 3.53 -2.48 18.71
N GLY A 127 3.18 -3.70 18.29
CA GLY A 127 1.83 -4.04 17.89
C GLY A 127 1.49 -3.45 16.52
N ASN A 128 0.28 -3.73 16.04
CA ASN A 128 -0.18 -3.22 14.76
C ASN A 128 -0.59 -1.73 14.92
N PRO A 129 0.17 -0.76 14.37
CA PRO A 129 -0.06 0.67 14.63
C PRO A 129 -1.41 1.15 14.10
N LEU A 130 -2.03 0.39 13.19
CA LEU A 130 -3.33 0.66 12.58
C LEU A 130 -4.40 -0.35 13.02
N ALA A 131 -4.25 -1.02 14.17
CA ALA A 131 -5.23 -1.99 14.66
C ALA A 131 -6.67 -1.43 14.76
N PHE A 132 -6.83 -0.11 14.92
CA PHE A 132 -8.14 0.56 14.95
C PHE A 132 -8.82 0.68 13.58
N LEU A 133 -8.07 0.57 12.48
CA LEU A 133 -8.57 0.66 11.11
C LEU A 133 -8.60 -0.70 10.40
N ALA A 134 -7.93 -1.70 10.95
CA ALA A 134 -8.01 -3.05 10.43
C ALA A 134 -9.43 -3.60 10.67
N PRO A 135 -10.14 -4.08 9.63
CA PRO A 135 -11.36 -4.84 9.84
C PRO A 135 -11.00 -6.04 10.73
N GLU A 136 -11.85 -6.37 11.71
CA GLU A 136 -11.67 -7.53 12.61
C GLU A 136 -11.43 -8.82 11.80
N HIS A 137 -10.18 -9.11 11.49
CA HIS A 137 -9.77 -10.48 11.20
C HIS A 137 -9.63 -11.16 12.54
N LYS A 138 -10.52 -12.12 12.80
CA LYS A 138 -10.47 -13.01 13.94
C LYS A 138 -9.14 -13.76 13.92
N ASN A 139 -8.10 -13.18 14.49
CA ASN A 139 -6.86 -13.86 14.81
C ASN A 139 -7.20 -14.88 15.91
N LYS A 140 -7.47 -16.11 15.48
CA LYS A 140 -7.16 -17.26 16.31
C LYS A 140 -5.67 -17.23 16.50
N GLU A 141 -5.24 -17.00 17.74
CA GLU A 141 -3.93 -17.38 18.22
C GLU A 141 -3.74 -18.87 17.89
N GLN A 142 -3.07 -19.16 16.78
CA GLN A 142 -2.51 -20.47 16.51
C GLN A 142 -1.03 -20.25 16.25
N GLN A 143 -0.23 -20.79 17.17
CA GLN A 143 1.21 -20.91 17.07
C GLN A 143 1.59 -21.39 15.67
N ILE A 144 2.45 -20.63 15.00
CA ILE A 144 2.96 -20.93 13.67
C ILE A 144 3.84 -22.18 13.77
N GLU A 145 3.24 -23.36 13.57
CA GLU A 145 3.97 -24.55 13.13
C GLU A 145 4.39 -24.30 11.67
N VAL A 146 5.68 -24.06 11.46
CA VAL A 146 6.36 -23.64 10.20
C VAL A 146 6.13 -24.58 9.00
N GLY A 147 5.32 -25.64 9.12
CA GLY A 147 5.09 -26.65 8.07
C GLY A 147 3.63 -26.90 7.64
N LYS A 148 2.62 -26.22 8.18
CA LYS A 148 1.19 -26.48 7.82
C LYS A 148 0.44 -25.31 7.18
N ASP A 149 1.09 -24.16 7.06
CA ASP A 149 0.39 -22.92 6.72
C ASP A 149 0.54 -22.51 5.24
N LEU A 150 0.97 -23.42 4.37
CA LEU A 150 1.04 -23.17 2.93
C LEU A 150 -0.17 -23.80 2.23
N ILE A 151 -0.79 -23.06 1.30
CA ILE A 151 -1.86 -23.57 0.42
C ILE A 151 -1.32 -23.63 -1.01
N ALA A 152 -1.69 -24.63 -1.80
CA ALA A 152 -1.32 -24.66 -3.22
C ALA A 152 -1.88 -23.44 -3.97
N PRO A 153 -1.10 -22.78 -4.85
CA PRO A 153 -1.58 -21.62 -5.61
C PRO A 153 -2.84 -21.90 -6.44
N ALA A 154 -2.91 -23.12 -6.99
CA ALA A 154 -4.08 -23.71 -7.61
C ALA A 154 -3.91 -25.25 -7.63
N SER A 155 -4.99 -25.98 -7.36
CA SER A 155 -5.02 -27.46 -7.46
C SER A 155 -4.73 -27.92 -8.88
N GLY A 156 -3.90 -28.94 -9.04
CA GLY A 156 -3.42 -29.33 -10.35
C GLY A 156 -2.37 -30.42 -10.32
N LYS A 157 -2.05 -30.92 -11.52
CA LYS A 157 -1.06 -31.97 -11.73
C LYS A 157 0.28 -31.37 -12.13
N VAL A 158 1.35 -31.74 -11.45
CA VAL A 158 2.71 -31.35 -11.84
C VAL A 158 3.06 -32.00 -13.18
N GLN A 159 3.37 -31.18 -14.19
CA GLN A 159 3.85 -31.62 -15.51
C GLN A 159 5.37 -31.68 -15.59
N GLN A 160 6.04 -30.73 -14.92
CA GLN A 160 7.49 -30.59 -14.91
C GLN A 160 7.95 -30.42 -13.48
N ASP A 161 8.86 -31.29 -13.04
CA ASP A 161 9.34 -31.34 -11.67
C ASP A 161 10.52 -30.40 -11.46
N PHE A 162 10.79 -30.08 -10.19
CA PHE A 162 11.93 -29.26 -9.79
C PHE A 162 13.26 -29.83 -10.28
N GLN A 163 13.35 -31.16 -10.40
CA GLN A 163 14.57 -31.85 -10.85
C GLN A 163 14.91 -31.56 -12.33
N ASP A 164 13.94 -31.11 -13.14
CA ASP A 164 14.15 -30.87 -14.56
C ASP A 164 14.86 -29.54 -14.85
N ASN A 165 14.64 -28.52 -14.02
CA ASN A 165 15.20 -27.16 -14.20
C ASN A 165 16.02 -26.64 -13.01
N GLY A 166 15.84 -27.21 -11.81
CA GLY A 166 16.50 -26.80 -10.57
C GLY A 166 15.98 -25.51 -9.93
N GLU A 167 14.88 -24.94 -10.43
CA GLU A 167 14.35 -23.65 -10.01
C GLU A 167 12.89 -23.73 -9.52
N GLY A 168 12.04 -24.51 -10.19
CA GLY A 168 10.61 -24.57 -9.87
C GLY A 168 9.86 -25.64 -10.64
N ILE A 169 8.55 -25.70 -10.42
CA ILE A 169 7.64 -26.69 -11.02
C ILE A 169 6.68 -26.03 -12.00
N LYS A 170 6.21 -26.81 -12.98
CA LYS A 170 5.06 -26.42 -13.82
C LYS A 170 3.86 -27.26 -13.46
N VAL A 171 2.74 -26.60 -13.14
CA VAL A 171 1.52 -27.24 -12.68
C VAL A 171 0.40 -26.99 -13.69
N GLU A 172 -0.17 -28.08 -14.21
CA GLU A 172 -1.39 -28.07 -15.03
C GLU A 172 -2.61 -28.01 -14.13
N THR A 173 -3.40 -26.96 -14.26
CA THR A 173 -4.62 -26.74 -13.47
C THR A 173 -5.80 -26.45 -14.38
N SER A 174 -7.01 -26.76 -13.91
CA SER A 174 -8.26 -26.35 -14.52
C SER A 174 -8.79 -25.01 -13.99
N SER A 175 -8.14 -24.45 -12.96
CA SER A 175 -8.44 -23.13 -12.41
C SER A 175 -7.76 -22.04 -13.23
N ASP A 176 -8.50 -21.01 -13.62
CA ASP A 176 -7.92 -19.82 -14.22
C ASP A 176 -7.27 -18.88 -13.19
N LYS A 177 -7.52 -19.09 -11.90
CA LYS A 177 -7.04 -18.23 -10.80
C LYS A 177 -5.82 -18.83 -10.12
N ILE A 178 -4.86 -17.96 -9.82
CA ILE A 178 -3.67 -18.28 -9.03
C ILE A 178 -3.69 -17.44 -7.75
N ASP A 179 -3.70 -18.13 -6.61
CA ASP A 179 -3.79 -17.53 -5.29
C ASP A 179 -2.43 -17.54 -4.59
N SER A 180 -2.23 -16.63 -3.63
CA SER A 180 -1.00 -16.58 -2.84
C SER A 180 -0.93 -17.73 -1.85
N VAL A 181 0.17 -18.47 -1.86
CA VAL A 181 0.45 -19.58 -0.94
C VAL A 181 0.52 -19.13 0.51
N LYS A 182 1.07 -17.94 0.75
CA LYS A 182 1.37 -17.37 2.06
C LYS A 182 1.26 -15.85 2.00
N GLU A 183 1.00 -15.21 3.13
CA GLU A 183 0.96 -13.76 3.23
C GLU A 183 2.33 -13.12 2.94
N GLY A 184 2.35 -11.93 2.35
CA GLY A 184 3.59 -11.26 2.00
C GLY A 184 3.40 -9.96 1.22
N TYR A 185 4.50 -9.41 0.75
CA TYR A 185 4.52 -8.22 -0.11
C TYR A 185 4.98 -8.57 -1.51
N VAL A 186 4.33 -8.00 -2.51
CA VAL A 186 4.78 -8.09 -3.90
C VAL A 186 6.05 -7.26 -4.05
N VAL A 187 7.18 -7.91 -4.35
CA VAL A 187 8.48 -7.23 -4.50
C VAL A 187 8.90 -7.09 -5.95
N GLU A 188 8.33 -7.90 -6.84
CA GLU A 188 8.62 -7.83 -8.27
C GLU A 188 7.37 -8.21 -9.09
N VAL A 189 7.09 -7.44 -10.14
CA VAL A 189 6.15 -7.79 -11.20
C VAL A 189 6.88 -7.56 -12.52
N SER A 190 7.29 -8.65 -13.17
CA SER A 190 8.12 -8.61 -14.38
C SER A 190 7.58 -9.55 -15.45
N LYS A 191 8.00 -9.33 -16.69
CA LYS A 191 7.65 -10.21 -17.81
C LYS A 191 8.94 -10.67 -18.47
N ASP A 192 9.29 -11.92 -18.26
CA ASP A 192 10.47 -12.54 -18.86
C ASP A 192 10.07 -13.53 -19.98
N SER A 193 11.02 -13.82 -20.86
CA SER A 193 10.93 -14.82 -21.90
C SER A 193 10.87 -16.26 -21.37
N GLN A 194 11.51 -16.55 -20.23
CA GLN A 194 11.58 -17.90 -19.68
C GLN A 194 10.36 -18.24 -18.83
N THR A 195 9.95 -17.32 -17.94
CA THR A 195 8.85 -17.54 -17.00
C THR A 195 7.56 -16.81 -17.38
N GLY A 196 7.54 -16.05 -18.48
CA GLY A 196 6.37 -15.25 -18.85
C GLY A 196 6.11 -14.10 -17.87
N LEU A 197 4.84 -13.69 -17.74
CA LEU A 197 4.45 -12.70 -16.74
C LEU A 197 4.56 -13.33 -15.35
N THR A 198 5.37 -12.71 -14.49
CA THR A 198 5.84 -13.27 -13.23
C THR A 198 5.59 -12.29 -12.08
N VAL A 199 5.09 -12.81 -10.96
CA VAL A 199 4.91 -12.08 -9.70
C VAL A 199 5.77 -12.74 -8.64
N LYS A 200 6.58 -11.96 -7.93
CA LYS A 200 7.38 -12.42 -6.79
C LYS A 200 6.81 -11.82 -5.50
N VAL A 201 6.48 -12.69 -4.56
CA VAL A 201 5.97 -12.33 -3.24
C VAL A 201 7.02 -12.67 -2.20
N GLN A 202 7.37 -11.71 -1.36
CA GLN A 202 8.27 -11.89 -0.22
C GLN A 202 7.48 -12.10 1.06
N HIS A 203 7.87 -13.12 1.81
CA HIS A 203 7.27 -13.50 3.08
C HIS A 203 8.08 -12.98 4.28
N ALA A 204 7.47 -12.95 5.46
CA ALA A 204 8.08 -12.44 6.69
C ALA A 204 9.31 -13.22 7.17
N ASP A 205 9.47 -14.47 6.72
CA ASP A 205 10.61 -15.35 7.03
C ASP A 205 11.78 -15.20 6.04
N ASN A 206 11.77 -14.17 5.20
CA ASN A 206 12.73 -13.92 4.12
C ASN A 206 12.68 -14.91 2.95
N THR A 207 11.68 -15.78 2.90
CA THR A 207 11.44 -16.63 1.73
C THR A 207 10.66 -15.86 0.65
N TYR A 208 10.76 -16.32 -0.59
CA TYR A 208 10.05 -15.77 -1.73
C TYR A 208 9.24 -16.87 -2.42
N SER A 209 8.01 -16.55 -2.79
CA SER A 209 7.20 -17.35 -3.71
C SER A 209 7.11 -16.64 -5.06
N ILE A 210 7.35 -17.38 -6.14
CA ILE A 210 7.40 -16.87 -7.50
C ILE A 210 6.30 -17.57 -8.31
N TYR A 211 5.46 -16.77 -8.95
CA TYR A 211 4.32 -17.23 -9.75
C TYR A 211 4.52 -16.74 -11.18
N GLY A 212 4.74 -17.66 -12.12
CA GLY A 212 5.00 -17.38 -13.53
C GLY A 212 3.94 -17.93 -14.48
N GLU A 213 4.11 -17.63 -15.76
CA GLU A 213 3.22 -17.95 -16.88
C GLU A 213 1.80 -17.37 -16.71
N LEU A 214 1.71 -16.24 -16.00
CA LEU A 214 0.44 -15.55 -15.81
C LEU A 214 0.00 -14.88 -17.13
N LYS A 215 -1.31 -14.85 -17.34
CA LYS A 215 -1.96 -14.08 -18.40
C LYS A 215 -2.15 -12.63 -17.98
N ASP A 216 -2.59 -12.44 -16.74
CA ASP A 216 -2.90 -11.13 -16.16
C ASP A 216 -2.58 -11.12 -14.66
N VAL A 217 -2.33 -9.94 -14.12
CA VAL A 217 -1.91 -9.73 -12.72
C VAL A 217 -2.85 -8.74 -12.06
N ASP A 218 -3.42 -9.13 -10.91
CA ASP A 218 -4.41 -8.35 -10.15
C ASP A 218 -3.78 -7.58 -8.98
N VAL A 219 -2.44 -7.55 -8.88
CA VAL A 219 -1.68 -6.93 -7.79
C VAL A 219 -0.62 -5.96 -8.31
N ALA A 220 -0.31 -4.92 -7.53
CA ALA A 220 0.73 -3.96 -7.87
C ALA A 220 2.05 -4.25 -7.13
N LEU A 221 3.15 -3.67 -7.62
CA LEU A 221 4.42 -3.64 -6.90
C LEU A 221 4.21 -3.00 -5.52
N TYR A 222 4.73 -3.65 -4.48
CA TYR A 222 4.59 -3.30 -3.05
C TYR A 222 3.20 -3.49 -2.44
N ASP A 223 2.25 -4.11 -3.14
CA ASP A 223 0.99 -4.51 -2.51
C ASP A 223 1.22 -5.60 -1.46
N PHE A 224 0.48 -5.49 -0.35
CA PHE A 224 0.34 -6.57 0.61
C PHE A 224 -0.70 -7.58 0.11
N VAL A 225 -0.36 -8.86 0.21
CA VAL A 225 -1.22 -9.98 -0.19
C VAL A 225 -1.39 -10.94 0.98
N ASP A 226 -2.65 -11.19 1.34
CA ASP A 226 -2.98 -12.23 2.31
C ASP A 226 -2.83 -13.62 1.69
N LYS A 227 -2.69 -14.62 2.55
CA LYS A 227 -2.78 -16.02 2.17
C LYS A 227 -4.14 -16.31 1.49
N GLY A 228 -4.10 -16.95 0.32
CA GLY A 228 -5.29 -17.26 -0.49
C GLY A 228 -5.86 -16.08 -1.29
N LYS A 229 -5.21 -14.91 -1.26
CA LYS A 229 -5.61 -13.77 -2.12
C LYS A 229 -5.21 -14.06 -3.57
N LYS A 230 -6.12 -13.76 -4.49
CA LYS A 230 -5.87 -13.85 -5.94
C LYS A 230 -4.73 -12.91 -6.34
N LEU A 231 -3.68 -13.47 -6.96
CA LEU A 231 -2.54 -12.73 -7.49
C LEU A 231 -2.72 -12.40 -8.98
N GLY A 232 -3.38 -13.29 -9.72
CA GLY A 232 -3.58 -13.13 -11.15
C GLY A 232 -4.39 -14.26 -11.76
N SER A 233 -4.29 -14.36 -13.08
CA SER A 233 -4.96 -15.41 -13.85
C SER A 233 -4.06 -16.02 -14.90
N ILE A 234 -4.35 -17.26 -15.30
CA ILE A 234 -3.63 -17.99 -16.35
C ILE A 234 -4.47 -18.14 -17.61
N LYS A 235 -3.83 -18.52 -18.71
CA LYS A 235 -4.54 -18.81 -19.96
C LYS A 235 -4.92 -20.29 -19.99
N LEU A 236 -6.22 -20.58 -20.02
CA LEU A 236 -6.75 -21.91 -20.28
C LEU A 236 -6.76 -22.20 -21.80
N ASP A 237 -6.48 -23.45 -22.16
CA ASP A 237 -6.57 -24.00 -23.51
C ASP A 237 -8.00 -24.44 -23.87
N ASP A 238 -8.17 -25.01 -25.07
CA ASP A 238 -9.47 -25.50 -25.56
C ASP A 238 -10.03 -26.66 -24.72
N HIS A 239 -9.20 -27.34 -23.92
CA HIS A 239 -9.60 -28.41 -23.00
C HIS A 239 -9.84 -27.90 -21.57
N ASN A 240 -9.90 -26.57 -21.38
CA ASN A 240 -10.09 -25.91 -20.09
C ASN A 240 -8.97 -26.21 -19.09
N LYS A 241 -7.73 -26.32 -19.60
CA LYS A 241 -6.52 -26.55 -18.82
C LYS A 241 -5.49 -25.46 -19.10
N GLY A 242 -4.84 -24.97 -18.05
CA GLY A 242 -3.75 -24.02 -18.14
C GLY A 242 -2.54 -24.54 -17.39
N VAL A 243 -1.37 -23.98 -17.71
CA VAL A 243 -0.13 -24.27 -17.00
C VAL A 243 0.33 -22.98 -16.33
N TYR A 244 0.80 -23.11 -15.09
CA TYR A 244 1.51 -22.04 -14.41
C TYR A 244 2.86 -22.53 -13.90
N TYR A 245 3.81 -21.60 -13.79
CA TYR A 245 5.10 -21.86 -13.18
C TYR A 245 5.07 -21.45 -11.70
N PHE A 246 5.63 -22.27 -10.83
CA PHE A 246 5.72 -21.99 -9.40
C PHE A 246 7.08 -22.35 -8.84
N ALA A 247 7.70 -21.43 -8.11
CA ALA A 247 8.98 -21.64 -7.45
C ALA A 247 8.99 -21.03 -6.05
N MET A 248 9.80 -21.61 -5.17
CA MET A 248 10.09 -21.07 -3.84
C MET A 248 11.59 -20.82 -3.72
N LYS A 249 11.95 -19.70 -3.10
CA LYS A 249 13.36 -19.29 -2.93
C LYS A 249 13.61 -18.89 -1.48
N ASP A 250 14.67 -19.40 -0.88
CA ASP A 250 15.18 -18.97 0.43
C ASP A 250 16.57 -18.34 0.24
N GLY A 251 16.62 -17.02 0.41
CA GLY A 251 17.78 -16.20 0.07
C GLY A 251 18.18 -16.34 -1.41
N ASP A 252 19.28 -17.06 -1.66
CA ASP A 252 19.83 -17.30 -3.00
C ASP A 252 19.57 -18.71 -3.54
N LYS A 253 18.90 -19.57 -2.76
CA LYS A 253 18.68 -20.98 -3.13
C LYS A 253 17.22 -21.24 -3.45
N PHE A 254 16.97 -21.95 -4.55
CA PHE A 254 15.64 -22.47 -4.85
C PHE A 254 15.33 -23.71 -4.00
N ILE A 255 14.09 -23.80 -3.55
CA ILE A 255 13.55 -24.90 -2.75
C ILE A 255 12.48 -25.60 -3.59
N ASP A 256 12.51 -26.93 -3.57
CA ASP A 256 11.51 -27.77 -4.23
C ASP A 256 10.12 -27.55 -3.58
N PRO A 257 9.15 -26.96 -4.31
CA PRO A 257 7.85 -26.65 -3.75
C PRO A 257 7.01 -27.88 -3.37
N ILE A 258 7.26 -29.03 -4.01
CA ILE A 258 6.52 -30.28 -3.76
C ILE A 258 6.81 -30.81 -2.34
N GLN A 259 7.99 -30.48 -1.79
CA GLN A 259 8.38 -30.91 -0.44
C GLN A 259 7.68 -30.12 0.66
N VAL A 260 7.15 -28.94 0.34
CA VAL A 260 6.55 -28.02 1.31
C VAL A 260 5.05 -27.84 1.09
N ILE A 261 4.56 -28.12 -0.12
CA ILE A 261 3.15 -27.99 -0.51
C ILE A 261 2.68 -29.30 -1.14
N SER A 262 1.58 -29.84 -0.60
CA SER A 262 0.86 -30.95 -1.23
C SER A 262 -0.06 -30.41 -2.33
N PHE A 263 0.17 -30.84 -3.57
CA PHE A 263 -0.74 -30.60 -4.69
C PHE A 263 -1.70 -31.80 -4.79
N GLU A 264 -3.00 -31.54 -4.65
CA GLU A 264 -4.08 -32.51 -4.90
C GLU A 264 -4.77 -32.24 -6.25
#